data_AF-A0A7R7GDG7-F1
#
_entry.id   AF-A0A7R7GDG7-F1
#
_cell.length_a   1.000
_cell.length_b   1.000
_cell.length_c   1.000
_cell.angle_alpha   90.00
_cell.angle_beta   90.00
_cell.angle_gamma   90.00
#
_symmetry.space_group_name_H-M   'P 1'
#
loop_
_entity.id
_entity.type
_entity.pdbx_description
1 polymer ?
#
loop_
_entity_poly.entity_id
_entity_poly.type
_entity_poly.pdbx_seq_one_letter_code
_entity_poly.pdbx_strand_id
1 'polypeptide(L)' 'MKRKVVSFIACFILSLCCFGALAQQGNLSMSQYQLGSGDRISISVFGQDDLSMEVRLPDVGTINYPFWAR' A
#
# COMPACT_ATOMS: atom_id res chain seq x y z
N MET A 1 22.42 27.07 -34.91
CA MET A 1 21.06 27.16 -34.30
C MET A 1 20.42 25.78 -34.06
N LYS A 2 20.45 24.86 -35.03
CA LYS A 2 19.82 23.52 -34.91
C LYS A 2 20.31 22.65 -33.73
N ARG A 3 21.62 22.63 -33.41
CA ARG A 3 22.16 21.89 -32.24
C ARG A 3 21.67 22.42 -30.88
N LYS A 4 21.51 23.75 -30.74
CA LYS A 4 21.01 24.35 -29.49
C LYS A 4 19.52 24.09 -29.28
N VAL A 5 18.74 24.03 -30.36
CA VAL A 5 17.32 23.66 -30.34
C VAL A 5 17.13 22.19 -29.94
N VAL A 6 17.94 21.27 -30.51
CA VAL A 6 17.90 19.84 -30.11
C VAL A 6 18.27 19.66 -28.64
N SER A 7 19.27 20.38 -28.14
CA SER A 7 19.63 20.35 -26.72
C SER A 7 18.52 20.88 -25.82
N PHE A 8 17.80 21.92 -26.24
CA PHE A 8 16.66 22.47 -25.49
C PHE A 8 15.48 21.49 -25.43
N ILE A 9 15.17 20.83 -26.54
CA ILE A 9 14.12 19.81 -26.61
C ILE A 9 14.48 18.61 -25.74
N ALA A 10 15.74 18.16 -25.75
CA ALA A 10 16.20 17.06 -24.91
C ALA A 10 16.07 17.38 -23.41
N CYS A 11 16.44 18.59 -22.97
CA CYS A 11 16.26 19.01 -21.57
C CYS A 11 14.78 19.11 -21.17
N PHE A 12 13.92 19.55 -22.09
CA PHE A 12 12.48 19.64 -21.83
C PHE A 12 11.84 18.25 -21.68
N ILE A 13 12.20 17.30 -22.55
CA ILE A 13 11.76 15.90 -22.46
C ILE A 13 12.26 15.25 -21.17
N LEU A 14 13.53 15.47 -20.80
CA LEU A 14 14.11 14.95 -19.56
C LEU A 14 13.41 15.51 -18.31
N SER A 15 13.06 16.81 -18.33
CA SER A 15 12.29 17.46 -17.27
C SER A 15 10.87 16.89 -17.14
N LEU A 16 10.18 16.63 -18.26
CA LEU A 16 8.86 16.01 -18.26
C LEU A 16 8.86 14.59 -17.68
N CYS A 17 9.91 13.79 -17.92
CA CYS A 17 10.01 12.42 -17.39
C CYS A 17 10.14 12.35 -15.86
N CYS A 18 10.66 13.39 -15.20
CA CYS A 18 10.86 13.40 -13.75
C CYS A 18 9.56 13.58 -12.93
N PHE A 19 8.47 14.05 -13.53
CA PHE A 19 7.20 14.28 -12.81
C PHE A 19 6.47 12.97 -12.44
N GLY A 20 6.73 11.86 -13.14
CA GLY A 20 6.07 10.57 -12.88
C GLY A 20 6.49 9.89 -11.57
N ALA A 21 7.61 10.29 -10.97
CA ALA A 21 8.17 9.63 -9.78
C ALA A 21 7.47 9.97 -8.47
N LEU A 22 6.62 11.01 -8.42
CA LEU A 22 5.92 11.43 -7.20
C LEU A 22 4.59 10.70 -6.95
N ALA A 23 4.14 9.87 -7.89
CA ALA A 23 2.85 9.18 -7.81
C ALA A 23 2.82 7.99 -6.83
N GLN A 24 3.95 7.58 -6.25
CA GLN A 24 4.02 6.40 -5.37
C GLN A 24 3.83 6.70 -3.87
N GLN A 25 3.49 7.93 -3.48
CA GLN A 25 3.39 8.32 -2.07
C GLN A 25 2.13 7.79 -1.34
N GLY A 26 1.13 7.27 -2.07
CA GLY A 26 -0.18 6.90 -1.52
C GLY A 26 -0.20 5.66 -0.62
N ASN A 27 0.87 4.87 -0.56
CA ASN A 27 0.91 3.62 0.21
C ASN A 27 1.57 3.76 1.60
N LEU A 28 2.32 4.84 1.85
CA LEU A 28 3.02 5.03 3.12
C LEU A 28 2.07 5.38 4.28
N SER A 29 0.94 6.03 4.01
CA SER A 29 -0.06 6.41 5.02
C SER A 29 -0.93 5.24 5.49
N MET A 30 -1.22 4.27 4.62
CA MET A 30 -1.97 3.05 4.98
C MET A 30 -1.13 2.10 5.84
N SER A 31 0.20 2.07 5.65
CA SER A 31 1.11 1.23 6.42
C SER A 31 1.31 1.66 7.89
N GLN A 32 0.74 2.80 8.31
CA GLN A 32 0.90 3.34 9.67
C GLN A 32 -0.36 3.24 10.53
N TYR A 33 -1.45 2.65 10.03
CA TYR A 33 -2.65 2.48 10.85
C TYR A 33 -2.41 1.39 11.89
N GLN A 34 -2.26 1.81 13.14
CA GLN A 34 -2.23 0.89 14.28
C GLN A 34 -3.66 0.51 14.64
N LEU A 35 -3.95 -0.80 14.56
CA LEU A 35 -5.26 -1.33 14.93
C LEU A 35 -5.54 -1.07 16.42
N GLY A 36 -6.73 -0.56 16.69
CA GLY A 36 -7.25 -0.27 18.02
C GLY A 36 -8.39 -1.20 18.42
N SER A 37 -8.61 -1.30 19.72
CA SER A 37 -9.72 -2.07 20.27
C SER A 37 -11.06 -1.61 19.69
N GLY A 38 -11.86 -2.57 19.25
CA GLY A 38 -13.16 -2.31 18.63
C GLY A 38 -13.14 -2.19 17.11
N ASP A 39 -11.97 -2.13 16.48
CA ASP A 39 -11.83 -2.15 15.01
C ASP A 39 -12.32 -3.47 14.41
N ARG A 40 -12.75 -3.44 13.14
CA ARG A 40 -13.08 -4.64 12.38
C ARG A 40 -11.93 -5.04 11.46
N ILE A 41 -11.55 -6.30 11.55
CA ILE A 41 -10.49 -6.90 10.74
C ILE A 41 -11.14 -7.96 9.87
N SER A 42 -10.94 -7.85 8.55
CA SER A 42 -11.34 -8.86 7.58
C SER A 42 -10.09 -9.52 7.03
N ILE A 43 -10.00 -10.83 7.19
CA ILE A 43 -8.90 -11.67 6.73
C ILE A 43 -9.43 -12.50 5.57
N SER A 44 -8.82 -12.36 4.39
CA SER A 44 -9.19 -13.10 3.19
C SER A 44 -7.99 -13.88 2.68
N VAL A 45 -8.13 -15.20 2.60
CA VAL A 45 -7.11 -16.11 2.07
C VAL A 45 -7.61 -16.69 0.76
N PHE A 46 -6.90 -16.38 -0.32
CA PHE A 46 -7.31 -16.80 -1.66
C PHE A 46 -7.34 -18.33 -1.78
N GLY A 47 -8.49 -18.88 -2.20
CA GLY A 47 -8.69 -20.31 -2.38
C GLY A 47 -8.90 -21.10 -1.08
N GLN A 48 -8.98 -20.42 0.07
CA GLN A 48 -9.12 -21.05 1.39
C GLN A 48 -10.17 -20.29 2.21
N ASP A 49 -11.45 -20.56 1.93
CA ASP A 49 -12.59 -19.87 2.54
C ASP A 49 -12.74 -20.17 4.04
N ASP A 50 -12.30 -21.34 4.49
CA ASP A 50 -12.24 -21.76 5.89
C ASP A 50 -11.19 -20.99 6.72
N LEU A 51 -10.21 -20.37 6.05
CA LEU A 51 -9.26 -19.43 6.66
C LEU A 51 -9.72 -17.98 6.58
N SER A 52 -10.70 -17.69 5.74
CA SER A 52 -11.21 -16.33 5.56
C SER A 52 -12.25 -16.00 6.62
N MET A 53 -12.07 -14.91 7.36
CA MET A 53 -12.97 -14.54 8.46
C MET A 53 -13.01 -13.04 8.73
N GLU A 54 -14.10 -12.58 9.33
CA GLU A 54 -14.24 -11.21 9.84
C GLU A 54 -14.38 -11.24 11.36
N VAL A 55 -13.57 -10.44 12.06
CA VAL A 55 -13.55 -10.37 13.53
C VAL A 55 -13.39 -8.93 14.02
N ARG A 56 -13.95 -8.64 15.19
CA ARG A 56 -13.73 -7.38 15.89
C ARG A 56 -12.54 -7.51 16.85
N LEU A 57 -11.58 -6.59 16.79
CA LEU A 57 -10.41 -6.61 17.68
C LEU A 57 -10.86 -6.38 19.13
N PRO A 58 -10.64 -7.33 20.05
CA PRO A 58 -11.00 -7.17 21.46
C PRO A 58 -10.02 -6.23 22.18
N ASP A 59 -10.37 -5.80 23.39
CA ASP A 59 -9.55 -4.88 24.18
C ASP A 59 -8.15 -5.41 24.54
N VAL A 60 -8.00 -6.74 24.56
CA VAL A 60 -6.71 -7.42 24.76
C VAL A 60 -5.78 -7.35 23.54
N GLY A 61 -6.28 -6.88 22.38
CA GLY A 61 -5.48 -6.67 21.18
C GLY A 61 -5.01 -7.95 20.48
N THR A 62 -5.60 -9.11 20.81
CA THR A 62 -5.25 -10.41 20.22
C THR A 62 -6.50 -11.09 19.67
N ILE A 63 -6.40 -11.70 18.49
CA ILE A 63 -7.47 -12.51 17.87
C ILE A 63 -7.04 -13.96 17.77
N ASN A 64 -7.99 -14.88 17.93
CA ASN A 64 -7.75 -16.30 17.67
C ASN A 64 -7.95 -16.57 16.18
N TYR A 65 -6.88 -16.95 15.50
CA TYR A 65 -6.92 -17.35 14.09
C TYR A 65 -6.77 -18.87 13.96
N PRO A 66 -7.50 -19.54 13.06
CA PRO A 66 -7.38 -20.98 12.85
C PRO A 66 -5.92 -21.38 12.57
N PHE A 67 -5.47 -22.52 13.11
CA PHE A 67 -4.16 -23.16 12.89
C PHE A 67 -2.91 -22.59 13.62
N TRP A 68 -3.01 -21.49 14.38
CA TRP A 68 -1.86 -20.99 15.16
C TRP A 68 -1.74 -21.54 16.59
N ALA A 69 -2.75 -22.26 17.09
CA ALA A 69 -2.68 -22.93 18.38
C ALA A 69 -2.19 -24.38 18.23
N ARG A 70 -0.87 -24.56 18.07
CA ARG A 70 -0.16 -25.78 18.45
C ARG A 70 1.20 -25.44 19.05
#